data_AF-A0A957NPB7-F1
#
_entry.id   AF-A0A957NPB7-F1
#
_cell.length_a   1.000
_cell.length_b   1.000
_cell.length_c   1.000
_cell.angle_alpha   90.00
_cell.angle_beta   90.00
_cell.angle_gamma   90.00
#
_symmetry.space_group_name_H-M   'P 1'
#
loop_
_entity.id
_entity.type
_entity.pdbx_description
1 polymer ?
#
loop_
_entity_poly.entity_id
_entity_poly.type
_entity_poly.pdbx_seq_one_letter_code
_entity_poly.pdbx_strand_id
1 'polypeptide(L)'
;THYGPGRYAGGTATELGLTALGAPLLREMERLGVLLDLTHLSDPAFWEALDHYNGLVLASHNNCRALVPHQRQFSDAQLNAIFARDGVIGAAFDTWMLHPGWVVDQSSNAGITMEKVVDHIDHICQLAGNSRHVAIGTDLDGGYGREQSPEDLDTIADLQKLQPMLARRGYSADDIAAILHGNWLRLLRQAWSQ
;
A
#
# COMPACT_ATOMS: atom_id res chain seq x y z
N THR A 1 5.94 -10.84 5.42
CA THR A 1 5.11 -12.06 5.33
C THR A 1 4.29 -11.96 4.04
N HIS A 2 3.40 -12.90 3.73
CA HIS A 2 2.51 -12.82 2.56
C HIS A 2 1.08 -13.25 2.98
N TYR A 3 0.42 -14.19 2.30
CA TYR A 3 -0.82 -14.81 2.79
C TYR A 3 -0.55 -15.89 3.85
N GLY A 4 -1.41 -15.97 4.86
CA GLY A 4 -1.35 -17.03 5.87
C GLY A 4 -0.22 -16.86 6.91
N PRO A 5 0.04 -17.89 7.73
CA PRO A 5 1.11 -17.86 8.71
C PRO A 5 2.48 -17.86 8.04
N GLY A 6 3.31 -16.87 8.36
CA GLY A 6 4.71 -16.81 7.93
C GLY A 6 5.67 -17.28 9.03
N ARG A 7 6.92 -17.53 8.64
CA ARG A 7 7.99 -17.91 9.58
C ARG A 7 8.25 -16.86 10.67
N TYR A 8 8.11 -15.58 10.33
CA TYR A 8 8.47 -14.45 11.19
C TYR A 8 7.26 -13.68 11.72
N ALA A 9 6.11 -13.76 11.04
CA ALA A 9 4.91 -12.98 11.33
C ALA A 9 3.67 -13.58 10.68
N GLY A 10 2.49 -13.34 11.28
CA GLY A 10 1.20 -13.56 10.65
C GLY A 10 0.96 -12.64 9.47
N GLY A 11 0.42 -13.20 8.40
CA GLY A 11 0.14 -12.48 7.16
C GLY A 11 -1.34 -12.30 6.86
N THR A 12 -1.65 -11.94 5.62
CA THR A 12 -3.02 -11.71 5.15
C THR A 12 -3.92 -12.91 5.47
N ALA A 13 -5.16 -12.64 5.87
CA ALA A 13 -6.17 -13.61 6.27
C ALA A 13 -5.79 -14.40 7.54
N THR A 14 -4.98 -13.80 8.42
CA THR A 14 -4.69 -14.34 9.75
C THR A 14 -4.85 -13.27 10.84
N GLU A 15 -5.02 -13.72 12.08
CA GLU A 15 -5.01 -12.90 13.30
C GLU A 15 -3.78 -13.23 14.17
N LEU A 16 -2.64 -13.52 13.53
CA LEU A 16 -1.41 -13.96 14.19
C LEU A 16 -0.41 -12.80 14.28
N GLY A 17 0.24 -12.61 15.43
CA GLY A 17 1.31 -11.62 15.61
C GLY A 17 2.66 -12.02 15.00
N LEU A 18 3.73 -11.40 15.48
CA LEU A 18 5.09 -11.83 15.23
C LEU A 18 5.34 -13.20 15.88
N THR A 19 6.19 -14.00 15.25
CA THR A 19 6.74 -15.20 15.91
C THR A 19 7.93 -14.79 16.78
N ALA A 20 8.45 -15.73 17.58
CA ALA A 20 9.67 -15.51 18.37
C ALA A 20 10.90 -15.08 17.53
N LEU A 21 10.87 -15.32 16.22
CA LEU A 21 11.93 -14.91 15.28
C LEU A 21 11.71 -13.52 14.69
N GLY A 22 10.51 -12.94 14.80
CA GLY A 22 10.15 -11.65 14.19
C GLY A 22 10.92 -10.47 14.80
N ALA A 23 10.85 -10.28 16.11
CA ALA A 23 11.54 -9.17 16.78
C ALA A 23 13.07 -9.19 16.61
N PRO A 24 13.78 -10.34 16.66
CA PRO A 24 15.19 -10.41 16.28
C PRO A 24 15.48 -9.97 14.84
N LEU A 25 14.64 -10.38 13.88
CA LEU A 25 14.79 -9.97 12.47
C LEU A 25 14.63 -8.45 12.32
N LEU A 26 13.59 -7.87 12.92
CA LEU A 26 13.31 -6.44 12.84
C LEU A 26 14.47 -5.60 13.40
N ARG A 27 15.05 -6.00 14.54
CA ARG A 27 16.23 -5.33 15.09
C ARG A 27 17.44 -5.39 14.16
N GLU A 28 17.62 -6.50 13.45
CA GLU A 28 18.70 -6.63 12.48
C GLU A 28 18.45 -5.82 11.20
N MET A 29 17.19 -5.76 10.72
CA MET A 29 16.79 -4.88 9.63
C MET A 29 17.06 -3.42 9.97
N GLU A 30 16.70 -2.98 11.19
CA GLU A 30 16.98 -1.64 11.68
C GLU A 30 18.49 -1.36 11.71
N ARG A 31 19.29 -2.28 12.27
CA ARG A 31 20.76 -2.17 12.31
C ARG A 31 21.38 -2.00 10.91
N LEU A 32 20.80 -2.65 9.91
CA LEU A 32 21.29 -2.65 8.53
C LEU A 32 20.71 -1.52 7.66
N GLY A 33 19.76 -0.73 8.17
CA GLY A 33 19.07 0.29 7.38
C GLY A 33 18.16 -0.29 6.29
N VAL A 34 17.65 -1.51 6.50
CA VAL A 34 16.66 -2.14 5.61
C VAL A 34 15.28 -1.63 6.00
N LEU A 35 14.55 -1.04 5.04
CA LEU A 35 13.18 -0.57 5.26
C LEU A 35 12.25 -1.74 5.59
N LEU A 36 11.27 -1.48 6.46
CA LEU A 36 10.21 -2.44 6.74
C LEU A 36 9.00 -2.18 5.84
N ASP A 37 8.69 -3.15 4.98
CA ASP A 37 7.43 -3.19 4.25
C ASP A 37 6.34 -3.86 5.10
N LEU A 38 5.30 -3.09 5.41
CA LEU A 38 4.18 -3.49 6.26
C LEU A 38 3.09 -4.23 5.47
N THR A 39 3.18 -4.23 4.15
CA THR A 39 2.21 -4.90 3.28
C THR A 39 2.12 -6.38 3.63
N HIS A 40 0.91 -6.93 3.56
CA HIS A 40 0.55 -8.29 3.96
C HIS A 40 0.64 -8.63 5.45
N LEU A 41 1.17 -7.78 6.34
CA LEU A 41 1.10 -8.09 7.77
C LEU A 41 -0.36 -8.22 8.23
N SER A 42 -0.61 -9.17 9.12
CA SER A 42 -1.86 -9.19 9.88
C SER A 42 -1.99 -7.93 10.75
N ASP A 43 -3.18 -7.64 11.26
CA ASP A 43 -3.35 -6.50 12.17
C ASP A 43 -2.49 -6.63 13.44
N PRO A 44 -2.46 -7.79 14.14
CA PRO A 44 -1.56 -7.97 15.28
C PRO A 44 -0.08 -7.83 14.90
N ALA A 45 0.35 -8.44 13.80
CA ALA A 45 1.75 -8.40 13.38
C ALA A 45 2.18 -7.00 12.93
N PHE A 46 1.28 -6.20 12.35
CA PHE A 46 1.54 -4.81 12.01
C PHE A 46 1.91 -4.00 13.26
N TRP A 47 1.09 -4.05 14.31
CA TRP A 47 1.33 -3.27 15.52
C TRP A 47 2.56 -3.73 16.27
N GLU A 48 2.72 -5.05 16.44
CA GLU A 48 3.93 -5.61 17.08
C GLU A 48 5.20 -5.29 16.28
N ALA A 49 5.13 -5.23 14.94
CA ALA A 49 6.29 -4.83 14.13
C ALA A 49 6.70 -3.38 14.40
N LEU A 50 5.73 -2.45 14.55
CA LEU A 50 6.01 -1.06 14.87
C LEU A 50 6.54 -0.84 16.30
N ASP A 51 6.25 -1.75 17.23
CA ASP A 51 6.83 -1.77 18.58
C ASP A 51 8.30 -2.22 18.58
N HIS A 52 8.70 -3.00 17.58
CA HIS A 52 10.03 -3.62 17.51
C HIS A 52 10.96 -3.03 16.43
N TYR A 53 10.46 -2.13 15.59
CA TYR A 53 11.19 -1.52 14.49
C TYR A 53 11.03 0.00 14.50
N ASN A 54 12.15 0.73 14.64
CA ASN A 54 12.15 2.20 14.71
C ASN A 54 12.60 2.88 13.40
N GLY A 55 12.99 2.10 12.39
CA GLY A 55 13.41 2.61 11.09
C GLY A 55 12.26 3.13 10.22
N LEU A 56 12.58 3.42 8.95
CA LEU A 56 11.58 3.85 7.97
C LEU A 56 10.71 2.69 7.53
N VAL A 57 9.41 2.96 7.45
CA VAL A 57 8.40 1.99 7.01
C VAL A 57 7.80 2.40 5.68
N LEU A 58 7.33 1.41 4.93
CA LEU A 58 6.50 1.60 3.75
C LEU A 58 5.41 0.55 3.70
N ALA A 59 4.45 0.77 2.81
CA ALA A 59 3.57 -0.27 2.32
C ALA A 59 3.67 -0.26 0.81
N SER A 60 4.32 -1.26 0.22
CA SER A 60 4.61 -1.32 -1.20
C SER A 60 3.35 -1.35 -2.07
N HIS A 61 2.30 -2.06 -1.64
CA HIS A 61 1.03 -2.19 -2.37
C HIS A 61 -0.15 -2.46 -1.42
N ASN A 62 -0.83 -1.41 -0.98
CA ASN A 62 -1.91 -1.48 -0.01
C ASN A 62 -2.97 -0.40 -0.25
N ASN A 63 -4.24 -0.73 0.02
CA ASN A 63 -5.36 0.20 -0.10
C ASN A 63 -6.07 0.41 1.26
N CYS A 64 -7.24 1.05 1.23
CA CYS A 64 -7.93 1.56 2.42
C CYS A 64 -9.11 0.66 2.81
N ARG A 65 -9.13 0.23 4.08
CA ARG A 65 -10.20 -0.61 4.64
C ARG A 65 -11.54 0.11 4.73
N ALA A 66 -11.51 1.44 4.82
CA ALA A 66 -12.70 2.29 4.81
C ALA A 66 -13.49 2.19 3.49
N LEU A 67 -12.81 1.90 2.37
CA LEU A 67 -13.43 1.78 1.04
C LEU A 67 -13.70 0.31 0.66
N VAL A 68 -12.79 -0.60 0.99
CA VAL A 68 -12.96 -2.05 0.76
C VAL A 68 -12.74 -2.81 2.08
N PRO A 69 -13.80 -3.33 2.72
CA PRO A 69 -13.70 -3.91 4.06
C PRO A 69 -13.08 -5.31 4.05
N HIS A 70 -11.75 -5.37 4.12
CA HIS A 70 -11.00 -6.62 4.22
C HIS A 70 -9.72 -6.44 5.06
N GLN A 71 -9.27 -7.48 5.76
CA GLN A 71 -8.08 -7.45 6.62
C GLN A 71 -6.81 -7.04 5.84
N ARG A 72 -6.70 -7.47 4.57
CA ARG A 72 -5.61 -7.08 3.65
C ARG A 72 -5.42 -5.56 3.53
N GLN A 73 -6.50 -4.79 3.68
CA GLN A 73 -6.47 -3.34 3.59
C GLN A 73 -6.14 -2.73 4.94
N PHE A 74 -5.53 -1.55 4.98
CA PHE A 74 -5.24 -0.89 6.26
C PHE A 74 -6.43 -0.09 6.76
N SER A 75 -6.67 -0.19 8.06
CA SER A 75 -7.53 0.75 8.79
C SER A 75 -6.92 2.14 8.82
N ASP A 76 -7.74 3.17 9.02
CA ASP A 76 -7.26 4.55 9.17
C ASP A 76 -6.28 4.70 10.34
N ALA A 77 -6.39 3.87 11.39
CA ALA A 77 -5.42 3.84 12.48
C ALA A 77 -4.04 3.35 12.01
N GLN A 78 -3.99 2.29 11.20
CA GLN A 78 -2.74 1.79 10.60
C GLN A 78 -2.15 2.81 9.62
N LEU A 79 -2.99 3.47 8.80
CA LEU A 79 -2.55 4.54 7.90
C LEU A 79 -1.90 5.70 8.68
N ASN A 80 -2.56 6.17 9.74
CA ASN A 80 -2.01 7.22 10.61
C ASN A 80 -0.67 6.81 11.28
N ALA A 81 -0.52 5.54 11.66
CA ALA A 81 0.74 5.04 12.20
C ALA A 81 1.87 5.07 11.16
N ILE A 82 1.57 4.83 9.89
CA ILE A 82 2.54 4.97 8.79
C ILE A 82 2.90 6.44 8.57
N PHE A 83 1.93 7.35 8.60
CA PHE A 83 2.18 8.80 8.44
C PHE A 83 3.09 9.32 9.55
N ALA A 84 2.86 8.89 10.80
CA ALA A 84 3.67 9.25 11.95
C ALA A 84 5.16 8.82 11.82
N ARG A 85 5.45 7.86 10.93
CA ARG A 85 6.80 7.37 10.60
C ARG A 85 7.34 7.95 9.28
N ASP A 86 6.69 8.98 8.73
CA ASP A 86 6.95 9.57 7.41
C ASP A 86 6.94 8.57 6.24
N GLY A 87 6.23 7.45 6.43
CA GLY A 87 6.17 6.35 5.48
C GLY A 87 5.35 6.66 4.23
N VAL A 88 5.44 5.77 3.24
CA VAL A 88 4.75 5.88 1.95
C VAL A 88 3.97 4.60 1.67
N ILE A 89 2.74 4.76 1.16
CA ILE A 89 1.83 3.68 0.79
C ILE A 89 1.62 3.69 -0.72
N GLY A 90 2.01 2.61 -1.40
CA GLY A 90 1.71 2.39 -2.80
C GLY A 90 0.28 1.88 -2.98
N ALA A 91 -0.53 2.56 -3.79
CA ALA A 91 -1.90 2.11 -4.10
C ALA A 91 -1.86 0.90 -5.05
N ALA A 92 -2.54 -0.18 -4.63
CA ALA A 92 -2.66 -1.44 -5.36
C ALA A 92 -3.80 -1.42 -6.38
N PHE A 93 -3.63 -2.13 -7.49
CA PHE A 93 -4.54 -2.07 -8.65
C PHE A 93 -5.39 -3.33 -8.79
N ASP A 94 -5.17 -4.32 -7.94
CA ASP A 94 -5.94 -5.54 -7.91
C ASP A 94 -7.44 -5.25 -7.63
N THR A 95 -8.35 -5.67 -8.51
CA THR A 95 -9.77 -5.29 -8.45
C THR A 95 -10.48 -5.78 -7.19
N TRP A 96 -10.05 -6.89 -6.59
CA TRP A 96 -10.61 -7.31 -5.30
C TRP A 96 -10.24 -6.37 -4.16
N MET A 97 -9.13 -5.63 -4.34
CA MET A 97 -8.68 -4.57 -3.45
C MET A 97 -9.31 -3.20 -3.77
N LEU A 98 -10.10 -3.07 -4.84
CA LEU A 98 -10.72 -1.83 -5.30
C LEU A 98 -12.25 -1.86 -5.24
N HIS A 99 -12.86 -3.04 -5.21
CA HIS A 99 -14.31 -3.19 -5.23
C HIS A 99 -14.82 -4.11 -4.10
N PRO A 100 -15.71 -3.60 -3.22
CA PRO A 100 -16.30 -4.42 -2.15
C PRO A 100 -17.03 -5.66 -2.69
N GLY A 101 -16.83 -6.80 -2.04
CA GLY A 101 -17.53 -8.04 -2.39
C GLY A 101 -17.09 -8.69 -3.71
N TRP A 102 -15.99 -8.21 -4.32
CA TRP A 102 -15.39 -8.88 -5.47
C TRP A 102 -14.81 -10.24 -5.04
N VAL A 103 -15.04 -11.27 -5.85
CA VAL A 103 -14.64 -12.65 -5.57
C VAL A 103 -13.80 -13.20 -6.71
N VAL A 104 -12.62 -13.72 -6.36
CA VAL A 104 -11.67 -14.37 -7.29
C VAL A 104 -12.38 -15.47 -8.08
N ASP A 105 -12.09 -15.53 -9.39
CA ASP A 105 -12.66 -16.46 -10.37
C ASP A 105 -14.18 -16.37 -10.60
N GLN A 106 -14.89 -15.44 -9.94
CA GLN A 106 -16.34 -15.28 -10.09
C GLN A 106 -16.77 -13.88 -10.55
N SER A 107 -16.01 -12.87 -10.15
CA SER A 107 -16.28 -11.47 -10.50
C SER A 107 -15.51 -11.05 -11.76
N SER A 108 -16.04 -10.04 -12.45
CA SER A 108 -15.36 -9.39 -13.59
C SER A 108 -14.80 -8.04 -13.15
N ASN A 109 -13.79 -7.53 -13.86
CA ASN A 109 -13.32 -6.15 -13.71
C ASN A 109 -14.20 -5.11 -14.43
N ALA A 110 -15.26 -5.51 -15.12
CA ALA A 110 -16.15 -4.61 -15.84
C ALA A 110 -16.72 -3.52 -14.91
N GLY A 111 -16.56 -2.25 -15.32
CA GLY A 111 -16.94 -1.06 -14.57
C GLY A 111 -16.01 -0.67 -13.42
N ILE A 112 -14.93 -1.42 -13.17
CA ILE A 112 -13.92 -1.09 -12.15
C ILE A 112 -12.76 -0.39 -12.85
N THR A 113 -12.68 0.92 -12.76
CA THR A 113 -11.66 1.74 -13.43
C THR A 113 -10.59 2.25 -12.48
N MET A 114 -9.51 2.83 -13.02
CA MET A 114 -8.46 3.48 -12.23
C MET A 114 -8.98 4.64 -11.37
N GLU A 115 -10.18 5.17 -11.60
CA GLU A 115 -10.84 6.09 -10.66
C GLU A 115 -11.00 5.46 -9.26
N LYS A 116 -11.17 4.14 -9.16
CA LYS A 116 -11.21 3.45 -7.86
C LYS A 116 -9.85 3.45 -7.17
N VAL A 117 -8.76 3.37 -7.92
CA VAL A 117 -7.41 3.56 -7.36
C VAL A 117 -7.27 4.99 -6.85
N VAL A 118 -7.74 5.97 -7.63
CA VAL A 118 -7.70 7.38 -7.23
C VAL A 118 -8.59 7.65 -6.00
N ASP A 119 -9.72 6.95 -5.82
CA ASP A 119 -10.52 7.00 -4.59
C ASP A 119 -9.69 6.62 -3.34
N HIS A 120 -8.86 5.58 -3.44
CA HIS A 120 -7.96 5.18 -2.35
C HIS A 120 -6.84 6.19 -2.12
N ILE A 121 -6.23 6.70 -3.19
CA ILE A 121 -5.20 7.74 -3.10
C ILE A 121 -5.76 9.00 -2.42
N ASP A 122 -6.96 9.41 -2.80
CA ASP A 122 -7.65 10.57 -2.26
C ASP A 122 -7.97 10.40 -0.78
N HIS A 123 -8.52 9.25 -0.37
CA HIS A 123 -8.76 8.94 1.05
C HIS A 123 -7.49 9.07 1.90
N ILE A 124 -6.36 8.52 1.43
CA ILE A 124 -5.07 8.63 2.12
C ILE A 124 -4.63 10.09 2.24
N CYS A 125 -4.77 10.87 1.17
CA CYS A 125 -4.39 12.29 1.17
C CYS A 125 -5.26 13.12 2.11
N GLN A 126 -6.58 12.91 2.10
CA GLN A 126 -7.50 13.60 2.99
C GLN A 126 -7.22 13.27 4.46
N LEU A 127 -6.92 11.99 4.76
CA LEU A 127 -6.58 11.56 6.11
C LEU A 127 -5.25 12.16 6.59
N ALA A 128 -4.23 12.20 5.72
CA ALA A 128 -2.94 12.80 6.03
C ALA A 128 -2.94 14.36 5.99
N GLY A 129 -3.94 14.95 5.34
CA GLY A 129 -4.00 16.39 5.03
C GLY A 129 -2.98 16.85 3.97
N ASN A 130 -2.35 15.92 3.23
CA ASN A 130 -1.36 16.20 2.19
C ASN A 130 -1.10 14.98 1.29
N SER A 131 -0.37 15.16 0.19
CA SER A 131 -0.05 14.11 -0.80
C SER A 131 1.21 13.27 -0.47
N ARG A 132 1.90 13.53 0.64
CA ARG A 132 3.27 13.05 0.90
C ARG A 132 3.39 11.54 1.14
N HIS A 133 2.31 10.90 1.58
CA HIS A 133 2.33 9.53 2.11
C HIS A 133 1.76 8.49 1.14
N VAL A 134 1.48 8.86 -0.10
CA VAL A 134 0.90 7.96 -1.08
C VAL A 134 1.74 7.93 -2.35
N ALA A 135 1.78 6.76 -3.00
CA ALA A 135 2.47 6.57 -4.25
C ALA A 135 1.79 5.47 -5.09
N ILE A 136 2.38 5.13 -6.24
CA ILE A 136 1.94 4.01 -7.07
C ILE A 136 2.60 2.71 -6.60
N GLY A 137 1.81 1.67 -6.38
CA GLY A 137 2.27 0.35 -5.94
C GLY A 137 1.41 -0.73 -6.57
N THR A 138 1.52 -0.89 -7.88
CA THR A 138 0.44 -1.49 -8.67
C THR A 138 0.09 -2.92 -8.31
N ASP A 139 1.08 -3.71 -7.91
CA ASP A 139 1.00 -5.17 -7.78
C ASP A 139 0.73 -5.90 -9.12
N LEU A 140 0.98 -5.23 -10.26
CA LEU A 140 0.89 -5.86 -11.58
C LEU A 140 1.83 -7.07 -11.66
N ASP A 141 1.35 -8.15 -12.28
CA ASP A 141 1.98 -9.46 -12.31
C ASP A 141 2.13 -10.14 -10.92
N GLY A 142 1.48 -9.61 -9.87
CA GLY A 142 1.50 -10.12 -8.49
C GLY A 142 0.65 -11.39 -8.23
N GLY A 143 0.19 -12.05 -9.29
CA GLY A 143 -0.72 -13.20 -9.22
C GLY A 143 -2.03 -13.01 -9.98
N TYR A 144 -2.15 -11.90 -10.73
CA TYR A 144 -3.30 -11.58 -11.54
C TYR A 144 -2.89 -10.82 -12.82
N GLY A 145 -3.72 -10.91 -13.85
CA GLY A 145 -3.53 -10.24 -15.13
C GLY A 145 -4.54 -9.13 -15.38
N ARG A 146 -4.79 -8.84 -16.67
CA ARG A 146 -5.71 -7.79 -17.10
C ARG A 146 -7.13 -8.03 -16.59
N GLU A 147 -7.56 -9.29 -16.46
CA GLU A 147 -8.88 -9.70 -16.00
C GLU A 147 -9.24 -9.24 -14.58
N GLN A 148 -8.22 -8.93 -13.77
CA GLN A 148 -8.34 -8.48 -12.38
C GLN A 148 -7.61 -7.14 -12.15
N SER A 149 -7.17 -6.50 -13.23
CA SER A 149 -6.74 -5.09 -13.21
C SER A 149 -7.93 -4.17 -13.53
N PRO A 150 -7.86 -2.86 -13.27
CA PRO A 150 -8.92 -1.94 -13.68
C PRO A 150 -9.15 -2.03 -15.19
N GLU A 151 -10.40 -1.93 -15.65
CA GLU A 151 -10.76 -2.20 -17.05
C GLU A 151 -10.12 -1.23 -18.06
N ASP A 152 -9.77 -0.02 -17.59
CA ASP A 152 -9.11 1.05 -18.34
C ASP A 152 -7.58 1.03 -18.24
N LEU A 153 -7.02 0.00 -17.59
CA LEU A 153 -5.60 -0.34 -17.55
C LEU A 153 -5.32 -1.54 -18.46
N ASP A 154 -4.69 -1.29 -19.62
CA ASP A 154 -4.24 -2.33 -20.55
C ASP A 154 -2.78 -2.69 -20.29
N THR A 155 -1.92 -1.68 -20.17
CA THR A 155 -0.48 -1.88 -19.96
C THR A 155 0.07 -0.88 -18.93
N ILE A 156 1.29 -1.13 -18.44
CA ILE A 156 1.97 -0.21 -17.52
C ILE A 156 2.07 1.23 -18.06
N ALA A 157 2.03 1.44 -19.39
CA ALA A 157 2.06 2.76 -20.00
C ALA A 157 0.81 3.60 -19.65
N ASP A 158 -0.31 2.95 -19.32
CA ASP A 158 -1.57 3.61 -18.98
C ASP A 158 -1.57 4.25 -17.60
N LEU A 159 -0.56 4.01 -16.75
CA LEU A 159 -0.43 4.72 -15.48
C LEU A 159 -0.40 6.24 -15.63
N GLN A 160 0.00 6.75 -16.82
CA GLN A 160 -0.07 8.17 -17.15
C GLN A 160 -1.51 8.72 -17.14
N LYS A 161 -2.53 7.87 -17.31
CA LYS A 161 -3.94 8.26 -17.23
C LYS A 161 -4.37 8.71 -15.82
N LEU A 162 -3.58 8.40 -14.79
CA LEU A 162 -3.84 8.88 -13.42
C LEU A 162 -3.67 10.39 -13.29
N GLN A 163 -2.76 11.01 -14.07
CA GLN A 163 -2.51 12.46 -14.01
C GLN A 163 -3.78 13.30 -14.18
N PRO A 164 -4.56 13.14 -15.28
CA PRO A 164 -5.79 13.91 -15.44
C PRO A 164 -6.89 13.52 -14.43
N MET A 165 -6.90 12.30 -13.88
CA MET A 165 -7.85 11.89 -12.85
C MET A 165 -7.58 12.64 -11.53
N LEU A 166 -6.33 12.68 -11.10
CA LEU A 166 -5.88 13.45 -9.93
C LEU A 166 -6.10 14.96 -10.14
N ALA A 167 -5.73 15.50 -11.32
CA ALA A 167 -5.92 16.92 -11.61
C ALA A 167 -7.40 17.35 -11.49
N ARG A 168 -8.35 16.50 -11.93
CA ARG A 168 -9.80 16.78 -11.77
C ARG A 168 -10.25 16.85 -10.32
N ARG A 169 -9.53 16.20 -9.39
CA ARG A 169 -9.78 16.26 -7.94
C ARG A 169 -9.07 17.43 -7.24
N GLY A 170 -8.36 18.26 -7.99
CA GLY A 170 -7.73 19.47 -7.48
C GLY A 170 -6.30 19.31 -7.00
N TYR A 171 -5.66 18.16 -7.25
CA TYR A 171 -4.23 17.99 -6.97
C TYR A 171 -3.39 18.91 -7.88
N SER A 172 -2.39 19.56 -7.28
CA SER A 172 -1.43 20.38 -8.03
C SER A 172 -0.51 19.51 -8.89
N ALA A 173 0.19 20.12 -9.85
CA ALA A 173 1.20 19.41 -10.64
C ALA A 173 2.31 18.81 -9.76
N ASP A 174 2.68 19.50 -8.68
CA ASP A 174 3.69 19.04 -7.73
C ASP A 174 3.19 17.85 -6.91
N ASP A 175 1.92 17.88 -6.46
CA ASP A 175 1.30 16.73 -5.78
C ASP A 175 1.24 15.51 -6.71
N ILE A 176 0.82 15.70 -7.96
CA ILE A 176 0.75 14.62 -8.94
C ILE A 176 2.14 14.02 -9.18
N ALA A 177 3.17 14.84 -9.35
CA ALA A 177 4.54 14.35 -9.49
C ALA A 177 5.03 13.62 -8.22
N ALA A 178 4.67 14.12 -7.03
CA ALA A 178 4.98 13.47 -5.77
C ALA A 178 4.34 12.07 -5.68
N ILE A 179 3.05 11.96 -6.00
CA ILE A 179 2.30 10.68 -6.00
C ILE A 179 2.87 9.70 -7.03
N LEU A 180 3.16 10.17 -8.25
CA LEU A 180 3.62 9.28 -9.31
C LEU A 180 5.05 8.75 -9.09
N HIS A 181 5.92 9.52 -8.44
CA HIS A 181 7.29 9.08 -8.19
C HIS A 181 8.00 9.78 -7.01
N GLY A 182 7.71 11.06 -6.77
CA GLY A 182 8.50 11.88 -5.85
C GLY A 182 8.52 11.37 -4.40
N ASN A 183 7.41 10.80 -3.93
CA ASN A 183 7.29 10.25 -2.58
C ASN A 183 8.15 8.99 -2.40
N TRP A 184 8.16 8.09 -3.38
CA TRP A 184 9.08 6.94 -3.37
C TRP A 184 10.53 7.38 -3.38
N LEU A 185 10.89 8.30 -4.29
CA LEU A 185 12.26 8.81 -4.37
C LEU A 185 12.71 9.49 -3.07
N ARG A 186 11.82 10.26 -2.43
CA ARG A 186 12.07 10.87 -1.12
C ARG A 186 12.38 9.82 -0.07
N LEU A 187 11.51 8.81 0.08
CA LEU A 187 11.67 7.77 1.08
C LEU A 187 12.98 6.98 0.87
N LEU A 188 13.24 6.54 -0.36
CA LEU A 188 14.45 5.76 -0.69
C LEU A 188 15.73 6.57 -0.47
N ARG A 189 15.72 7.86 -0.83
CA ARG A 189 16.85 8.75 -0.56
C ARG A 189 17.06 8.93 0.94
N GLN A 190 15.99 9.10 1.72
CA GLN A 190 16.08 9.22 3.18
C GLN A 190 16.64 7.96 3.85
N ALA A 191 16.28 6.78 3.31
CA ALA A 191 16.77 5.50 3.84
C ALA A 191 18.27 5.28 3.58
N TRP A 192 18.78 5.71 2.41
CA TRP A 192 20.12 5.30 1.94
C TRP A 192 21.03 6.45 1.52
N SER A 193 20.72 7.69 1.88
CA SER A 193 21.69 8.79 1.80
C SER A 193 22.72 8.62 2.92
N GLN A 194 23.89 8.08 2.58
CA GLN A 194 25.11 8.22 3.39
C GLN A 194 25.76 9.57 3.11
#